data_AF-A0A943XQB3-F1
#
_entry.id   AF-A0A943XQB3-F1
#
_cell.length_a   1.000
_cell.length_b   1.000
_cell.length_c   1.000
_cell.angle_alpha   90.00
_cell.angle_beta   90.00
_cell.angle_gamma   90.00
#
_symmetry.space_group_name_H-M   'P 1'
#
loop_
_entity.id
_entity.type
_entity.pdbx_description
1 polymer ?
#
loop_
_entity_poly.entity_id
_entity_poly.type
_entity_poly.pdbx_seq_one_letter_code
_entity_poly.pdbx_strand_id
1 'polypeptide(L)' 'MLALAYDCQEIDEIDSETHDVKMQIVITESGRKGG' A
#
# COMPACT_ATOMS: atom_id res chain seq x y z
N MET A 1 3.06 -8.14 -6.52
CA MET A 1 3.95 -6.98 -6.29
C MET A 1 3.94 -6.67 -4.80
N LEU A 2 5.11 -6.45 -4.18
CA LEU A 2 5.28 -6.20 -2.74
C LEU A 2 5.72 -4.76 -2.52
N ALA A 3 5.10 -4.06 -1.57
CA ALA A 3 5.55 -2.75 -1.09
C ALA A 3 5.95 -2.81 0.39
N LEU A 4 7.01 -2.08 0.73
CA LEU A 4 7.38 -1.77 2.11
C LEU A 4 7.06 -0.29 2.33
N ALA A 5 6.35 0.02 3.42
CA ALA A 5 5.94 1.38 3.77
C ALA A 5 5.95 1.58 5.29
N TYR A 6 5.94 2.83 5.74
CA TYR A 6 5.68 3.15 7.14
C TYR A 6 4.18 3.23 7.43
N ASP A 7 3.75 3.02 8.68
CA ASP A 7 2.34 3.14 9.07
C ASP A 7 1.78 4.54 8.79
N CYS A 8 2.62 5.58 8.86
CA CYS A 8 2.23 6.96 8.57
C CYS A 8 2.05 7.26 7.07
N GLN A 9 2.43 6.32 6.20
CA GLN A 9 2.18 6.40 4.75
C GLN A 9 0.88 5.70 4.36
N GLU A 10 0.18 5.07 5.31
CA GLU A 10 -1.17 4.53 5.12
C GLU A 10 -2.15 5.70 4.94
N ILE A 11 -2.88 5.68 3.83
CA ILE A 11 -3.89 6.69 3.47
C ILE A 11 -5.13 5.95 2.96
N ASP A 12 -6.32 6.42 3.37
CA ASP A 12 -7.60 5.69 3.18
C ASP A 12 -7.97 5.51 1.69
N GLU A 13 -7.79 6.55 0.89
CA GLU A 13 -8.00 6.53 -0.55
C GLU A 13 -6.92 7.37 -1.27
N ILE A 14 -6.52 6.88 -2.43
CA ILE A 14 -5.63 7.57 -3.36
C ILE A 14 -6.40 7.68 -4.67
N ASP A 15 -6.43 8.88 -5.25
CA ASP A 15 -6.88 9.05 -6.63
C ASP A 15 -5.92 8.29 -7.55
N SER A 16 -6.31 7.09 -7.97
CA SER A 16 -5.50 6.24 -8.84
C SER A 16 -5.70 6.64 -10.30
N GLU A 17 -4.60 6.92 -11.01
CA GLU A 17 -4.61 7.11 -12.45
C GLU A 17 -4.72 5.78 -13.20
N THR A 18 -5.04 5.84 -14.50
CA THR A 18 -5.33 4.66 -15.35
C THR A 18 -4.18 3.66 -15.46
N HIS A 19 -2.97 4.04 -15.08
CA HIS A 19 -1.76 3.21 -15.15
C HIS A 19 -1.26 2.77 -13.76
N ASP A 20 -1.95 3.14 -12.69
CA ASP A 20 -1.56 2.78 -11.34
C ASP A 20 -1.87 1.30 -11.07
N VAL A 21 -0.82 0.55 -10.79
CA VAL A 21 -0.93 -0.88 -10.48
C VAL A 21 -1.01 -1.04 -8.97
N LYS A 22 -2.15 -1.57 -8.52
CA LYS A 22 -2.36 -1.88 -7.09
C LYS A 22 -1.33 -2.90 -6.60
N MET A 23 -0.71 -2.59 -5.48
CA MET A 23 0.17 -3.52 -4.77
C MET A 23 -0.68 -4.61 -4.11
N GLN A 24 -0.28 -5.87 -4.27
CA GLN A 24 -1.03 -7.01 -3.71
C GLN A 24 -0.75 -7.23 -2.23
N ILE A 25 0.42 -6.79 -1.76
CA ILE A 25 0.87 -6.95 -0.38
C ILE A 25 1.62 -5.69 0.02
N VAL A 26 1.25 -5.10 1.15
CA VAL A 26 1.98 -4.02 1.81
C VAL A 26 2.45 -4.52 3.18
N ILE A 27 3.70 -4.24 3.53
CA ILE A 27 4.26 -4.57 4.85
C ILE A 27 4.75 -3.28 5.48
N THR A 28 4.33 -3.04 6.73
CA THR A 28 4.72 -1.91 7.57
C THR A 28 5.36 -2.36 8.88
N GLU A 29 5.80 -1.42 9.72
CA GLU A 29 6.33 -1.72 11.06
C GLU A 29 5.31 -2.43 11.96
N SER A 30 4.01 -2.25 11.73
CA SER A 30 2.93 -2.98 12.40
C SER A 30 2.66 -4.37 11.82
N GLY A 31 3.30 -4.73 10.71
CA GLY A 31 3.23 -6.05 10.10
C GLY A 31 2.67 -6.05 8.67
N ARG A 32 2.18 -7.20 8.21
CA ARG A 32 1.63 -7.37 6.86
C ARG A 32 0.15 -7.01 6.84
N LYS A 33 -0.23 -6.05 5.99
CA LYS A 33 -1.63 -5.78 5.60
C LYS A 33 -1.80 -6.05 4.10
N GLY A 34 -2.66 -7.02 3.77
CA GLY A 34 -3.04 -7.32 2.39
C GLY A 34 -4.40 -6.67 2.08
N GLY A 35 -4.51 -6.06 0.90
CA GLY A 35 -5.73 -5.43 0.40
C GLY A 35 -6.81 -6.40 -0.05
#